data_AF-A0A7V1IEG6-F1
#
_entry.id   AF-A0A7V1IEG6-F1
#
_cell.length_a   1.000
_cell.length_b   1.000
_cell.length_c   1.000
_cell.angle_alpha   90.00
_cell.angle_beta   90.00
_cell.angle_gamma   90.00
#
_symmetry.space_group_name_H-M   'P 1'
#
loop_
_entity.id
_entity.type
_entity.pdbx_description
1 polymer ?
#
loop_
_entity_poly.entity_id
_entity_poly.type
_entity_poly.pdbx_seq_one_letter_code
_entity_poly.pdbx_strand_id
1 'polypeptide(L)'
;MDTGCGGKWEEKQRDMFHIEEPRLMITDLARCDVHAEEVTHVILSHLHFDHAGGGTFIDKDGGLKVQFPNARYFIQRGEWEIARHPNPRDRASYLPENLDPLEEAGAIEFLEGDGEVLPGIR
;
A
#
# COMPACT_ATOMS: atom_id res chain seq x y z
N MET A 1 2.59 1.45 9.57
CA MET A 1 3.71 1.98 8.77
C MET A 1 3.98 0.97 7.70
N ASP A 2 3.84 1.34 6.44
CA ASP A 2 3.91 0.45 5.28
C ASP A 2 2.97 -0.77 5.38
N THR A 3 2.92 -1.56 4.31
CA THR A 3 1.95 -2.65 4.14
C THR A 3 2.54 -3.92 3.51
N GLY A 4 3.82 -3.90 3.15
CA GLY A 4 4.51 -5.05 2.54
C GLY A 4 4.14 -5.25 1.07
N CYS A 5 4.59 -6.38 0.49
CA CYS A 5 4.37 -6.72 -0.92
C CYS A 5 2.90 -7.04 -1.29
N GLY A 6 2.04 -7.35 -0.33
CA GLY A 6 0.69 -7.84 -0.60
C GLY A 6 0.64 -9.18 -1.35
N GLY A 7 -0.56 -9.55 -1.82
CA GLY A 7 -0.83 -10.87 -2.43
C GLY A 7 -1.09 -10.86 -3.94
N LYS A 8 -0.98 -9.72 -4.60
CA LYS A 8 -1.38 -9.53 -6.01
C LYS A 8 -0.25 -9.91 -6.98
N TRP A 9 0.22 -11.15 -6.90
CA TRP A 9 1.42 -11.58 -7.64
C TRP A 9 1.18 -12.84 -8.47
N GLU A 10 1.50 -12.75 -9.77
CA GLU A 10 1.61 -13.92 -10.64
C GLU A 10 2.88 -14.71 -10.33
N GLU A 11 2.87 -16.02 -10.59
CA GLU A 11 3.99 -16.93 -10.30
C GLU A 11 5.34 -16.40 -10.86
N LYS A 12 5.35 -15.97 -12.13
CA LYS A 12 6.54 -15.41 -12.76
C LYS A 12 7.07 -14.16 -12.06
N GLN A 13 6.19 -13.29 -11.55
CA GLN A 13 6.60 -12.08 -10.84
C GLN A 13 7.19 -12.43 -9.48
N ARG A 14 6.58 -13.39 -8.78
CA ARG A 14 7.14 -13.90 -7.51
C ARG A 14 8.54 -14.47 -7.70
N ASP A 15 8.76 -15.26 -8.75
CA ASP A 15 10.07 -15.83 -9.04
C ASP A 15 11.10 -14.72 -9.36
N MET A 16 10.71 -13.75 -10.20
CA MET A 16 11.58 -12.65 -10.61
C MET A 16 11.99 -11.74 -9.44
N PHE A 17 11.07 -11.49 -8.50
CA PHE A 17 11.30 -10.63 -7.34
C PHE A 17 11.65 -11.40 -6.06
N HIS A 18 11.76 -12.73 -6.13
CA HIS A 18 11.95 -13.63 -4.98
C HIS A 18 10.93 -13.38 -3.85
N ILE A 19 9.67 -13.20 -4.22
CA ILE A 19 8.57 -13.09 -3.26
C ILE A 19 8.18 -14.51 -2.83
N GLU A 20 8.81 -14.99 -1.77
CA GLU A 20 8.38 -16.20 -1.06
C GLU A 20 6.96 -15.99 -0.51
N GLU A 21 6.16 -17.06 -0.41
CA GLU A 21 4.72 -17.03 -0.03
C GLU A 21 4.40 -15.81 0.83
N PRO A 22 3.78 -14.75 0.25
CA PRO A 22 3.75 -13.46 0.91
C PRO A 22 2.95 -13.62 2.18
N ARG A 23 3.64 -13.61 3.33
CA ARG A 23 2.97 -13.57 4.62
C ARG A 23 2.23 -12.25 4.66
N LEU A 24 0.93 -12.30 4.38
CA LEU A 24 0.12 -11.11 4.26
C LEU A 24 0.02 -10.45 5.63
N MET A 25 0.28 -9.15 5.69
CA MET A 25 0.17 -8.36 6.90
C MET A 25 -1.20 -8.53 7.56
N ILE A 26 -2.27 -8.68 6.77
CA ILE A 26 -3.63 -8.91 7.29
C ILE A 26 -3.75 -10.18 8.12
N THR A 27 -3.01 -11.24 7.76
CA THR A 27 -2.97 -12.49 8.53
C THR A 27 -2.28 -12.29 9.87
N ASP A 28 -1.21 -11.51 9.92
CA ASP A 28 -0.51 -11.21 11.17
C ASP A 28 -1.30 -10.23 12.07
N LEU A 29 -2.01 -9.26 11.49
CA LEU A 29 -2.93 -8.40 12.24
C LEU A 29 -4.07 -9.22 12.87
N ALA A 30 -4.67 -10.14 12.13
CA ALA A 30 -5.71 -11.03 12.65
C ALA A 30 -5.21 -11.90 13.81
N ARG A 31 -3.94 -12.31 13.81
CA ARG A 31 -3.33 -13.06 14.94
C ARG A 31 -3.17 -12.21 16.21
N CYS A 32 -3.20 -10.89 16.05
CA CYS A 32 -3.21 -9.92 17.14
C CYS A 32 -4.61 -9.43 17.48
N ASP A 33 -5.68 -10.06 16.95
CA ASP A 33 -7.07 -9.65 17.13
C ASP A 33 -7.36 -8.22 16.61
N VAL A 34 -6.65 -7.83 15.53
CA VAL A 34 -6.86 -6.56 14.83
C VAL A 34 -7.44 -6.84 13.45
N HIS A 35 -8.63 -6.31 13.20
CA HIS A 35 -9.32 -6.40 11.92
C HIS A 35 -8.95 -5.23 11.00
N ALA A 36 -9.11 -5.42 9.69
CA ALA A 36 -8.79 -4.39 8.69
C ALA A 36 -9.59 -3.09 8.90
N GLU A 37 -10.83 -3.22 9.32
CA GLU A 37 -11.75 -2.12 9.60
C GLU A 37 -11.32 -1.28 10.81
N GLU A 38 -10.48 -1.82 11.69
CA GLU A 38 -9.99 -1.12 12.88
C GLU A 38 -8.75 -0.28 12.59
N VAL A 39 -8.08 -0.51 11.46
CA VAL A 39 -6.96 0.31 11.01
C VAL A 39 -7.50 1.65 10.51
N THR A 40 -7.07 2.72 11.16
CA THR A 40 -7.52 4.10 10.88
C THR A 40 -6.49 4.93 10.13
N HIS A 41 -5.20 4.59 10.25
CA HIS A 41 -4.11 5.36 9.65
C HIS A 41 -3.07 4.40 9.05
N VAL A 42 -2.74 4.62 7.79
CA VAL A 42 -1.64 3.93 7.09
C VAL A 42 -0.70 5.01 6.59
N ILE A 43 0.53 5.02 7.10
CA ILE A 43 1.57 5.94 6.65
C ILE A 43 2.50 5.13 5.76
N LEU A 44 2.64 5.56 4.51
CA LEU A 44 3.52 4.95 3.52
C LEU A 44 4.81 5.75 3.43
N SER A 45 5.93 5.08 3.68
CA SER A 45 7.26 5.69 3.57
C SER A 45 7.57 6.07 2.12
N HIS A 46 7.21 5.21 1.18
CA HIS A 46 7.23 5.43 -0.27
C HIS A 46 6.32 4.40 -0.98
N LEU A 47 6.16 4.51 -2.31
CA LEU A 47 5.13 3.78 -3.05
C LEU A 47 5.61 2.57 -3.86
N HIS A 48 6.79 2.05 -3.56
CA HIS A 48 7.24 0.78 -4.15
C HIS A 48 6.36 -0.39 -3.70
N PHE A 49 6.28 -1.42 -4.54
CA PHE A 49 5.40 -2.57 -4.31
C PHE A 49 5.64 -3.27 -2.98
N ASP A 50 6.89 -3.30 -2.49
CA ASP A 50 7.28 -3.96 -1.26
C ASP A 50 6.89 -3.18 0.00
N HIS A 51 6.44 -1.93 -0.16
CA HIS A 51 5.94 -1.08 0.91
C HIS A 51 4.43 -0.82 0.79
N ALA A 52 3.93 -0.55 -0.42
CA ALA A 52 2.53 -0.19 -0.66
C ALA A 52 1.65 -1.36 -1.14
N GLY A 53 2.23 -2.51 -1.46
CA GLY A 53 1.54 -3.63 -2.09
C GLY A 53 0.42 -4.25 -1.26
N GLY A 54 0.56 -4.28 0.06
CA GLY A 54 -0.47 -4.76 0.99
C GLY A 54 -1.56 -3.73 1.31
N GLY A 55 -1.45 -2.50 0.80
CA GLY A 55 -2.46 -1.46 0.97
C GLY A 55 -3.73 -1.72 0.16
N THR A 56 -3.64 -2.60 -0.84
CA THR A 56 -4.75 -3.00 -1.70
C THR A 56 -4.71 -4.51 -1.95
N PHE A 57 -5.87 -5.11 -2.27
CA PHE A 57 -5.99 -6.54 -2.55
C PHE A 57 -6.97 -6.79 -3.70
N ILE A 58 -6.93 -7.99 -4.26
CA ILE A 58 -7.93 -8.48 -5.22
C ILE A 58 -8.95 -9.30 -4.42
N ASP A 59 -10.21 -8.90 -4.47
CA ASP A 59 -11.30 -9.63 -3.83
C ASP A 59 -11.65 -10.91 -4.60
N LYS A 60 -12.54 -11.73 -4.02
CA LYS A 60 -13.00 -13.00 -4.60
C LYS A 60 -13.66 -12.86 -5.98
N ASP A 61 -14.17 -11.68 -6.30
CA ASP A 61 -14.87 -11.37 -7.54
C ASP A 61 -13.90 -10.76 -8.58
N GLY A 62 -12.60 -10.67 -8.27
CA GLY A 62 -11.56 -10.10 -9.12
C GLY A 62 -11.46 -8.58 -9.03
N GLY A 63 -12.19 -7.95 -8.11
CA GLY A 63 -12.19 -6.51 -7.89
C GLY A 63 -10.97 -6.06 -7.11
N LEU A 64 -10.32 -4.99 -7.57
CA LEU A 64 -9.22 -4.36 -6.85
C LEU A 64 -9.77 -3.41 -5.77
N LYS A 65 -9.36 -3.60 -4.51
CA LYS A 65 -9.95 -2.94 -3.33
C LYS A 65 -8.89 -2.44 -2.36
N VAL A 66 -9.25 -1.44 -1.56
CA VAL A 66 -8.44 -0.95 -0.42
C VAL A 66 -8.46 -1.99 0.71
N GLN A 67 -7.30 -2.32 1.27
CA GLN A 67 -7.18 -3.33 2.33
C GLN A 67 -7.75 -2.85 3.67
N PHE A 68 -7.63 -1.56 3.97
CA PHE A 68 -8.07 -0.93 5.23
C PHE A 68 -9.16 0.12 4.92
N PRO A 69 -10.45 -0.29 4.88
CA PRO A 69 -11.52 0.55 4.32
C PRO A 69 -11.81 1.82 5.13
N ASN A 70 -11.48 1.83 6.43
CA ASN A 70 -11.67 2.99 7.31
C ASN A 70 -10.40 3.85 7.46
N ALA A 71 -9.30 3.47 6.81
CA ALA A 71 -8.04 4.16 6.98
C ALA A 71 -7.92 5.42 6.11
N ARG A 72 -7.14 6.38 6.59
CA ARG A 72 -6.48 7.40 5.76
C ARG A 72 -5.07 6.93 5.41
N TYR A 73 -4.70 7.08 4.14
CA TYR A 73 -3.38 6.73 3.63
C TYR A 73 -2.55 7.99 3.47
N PHE A 74 -1.58 8.18 4.35
CA PHE A 74 -0.70 9.34 4.36
C PHE A 74 0.49 9.10 3.44
N ILE A 75 0.64 9.98 2.46
CA ILE A 75 1.61 9.84 1.38
C ILE A 75 2.23 11.22 1.11
N GLN A 76 3.55 11.29 0.97
CA GLN A 76 4.20 12.52 0.52
C GLN A 76 3.75 12.87 -0.91
N ARG A 77 3.31 14.11 -1.14
CA ARG A 77 2.82 14.55 -2.46
C ARG A 77 3.85 14.34 -3.57
N GLY A 78 5.11 14.64 -3.30
CA GLY A 78 6.20 14.43 -4.25
C GLY A 78 6.40 12.96 -4.63
N GLU A 79 6.25 12.04 -3.67
CA GLU A 79 6.33 10.61 -3.95
C GLU A 79 5.15 10.13 -4.82
N TRP A 80 3.95 10.65 -4.57
CA TRP A 80 2.80 10.35 -5.40
C TRP A 80 3.01 10.78 -6.86
N GLU A 81 3.53 11.99 -7.08
CA GLU A 81 3.84 12.50 -8.42
C GLU A 81 4.86 11.61 -9.15
N ILE A 82 5.91 11.16 -8.44
CA ILE A 82 6.90 10.21 -8.99
C ILE A 82 6.25 8.88 -9.33
N ALA A 83 5.43 8.33 -8.44
CA ALA A 83 4.79 7.02 -8.62
C ALA A 83 3.76 7.02 -9.77
N ARG A 84 3.11 8.16 -10.06
CA ARG A 84 2.22 8.31 -11.22
C ARG A 84 2.97 8.53 -12.53
N HIS A 85 4.21 9.00 -12.47
CA HIS A 85 5.05 9.25 -13.64
C HIS A 85 6.47 8.68 -13.49
N PRO A 86 6.60 7.35 -13.27
CA PRO A 86 7.90 6.77 -12.97
C PRO A 86 8.77 6.77 -14.22
N ASN A 87 10.06 7.03 -14.02
CA ASN A 87 11.03 6.85 -15.09
C ASN A 87 11.23 5.34 -15.41
N PRO A 88 11.86 4.98 -16.53
CA PRO A 88 11.99 3.57 -16.92
C PRO A 88 12.71 2.66 -15.93
N ARG A 89 13.53 3.19 -15.02
CA ARG A 89 14.25 2.41 -14.00
C ARG A 89 13.34 1.99 -12.85
N ASP A 90 12.46 2.90 -12.43
CA ASP A 90 11.64 2.70 -11.24
C ASP A 90 10.23 2.16 -11.55
N ARG A 91 9.85 2.14 -12.83
CA ARG A 91 8.53 1.66 -13.30
C ARG A 91 8.19 0.24 -12.85
N ALA A 92 9.18 -0.62 -12.64
CA ALA A 92 8.94 -1.98 -12.13
C ALA A 92 8.56 -1.99 -10.65
N SER A 93 8.90 -0.95 -9.91
CA SER A 93 8.63 -0.82 -8.47
C SER A 93 7.29 -0.14 -8.18
N TYR A 94 6.86 0.79 -9.03
CA TYR A 94 5.60 1.50 -8.90
C TYR A 94 4.48 0.81 -9.70
N LEU A 95 3.58 0.13 -8.99
CA LEU A 95 2.49 -0.63 -9.62
C LEU A 95 1.16 0.13 -9.46
N PRO A 96 0.45 0.47 -10.57
CA PRO A 96 -0.82 1.20 -10.51
C PRO A 96 -1.88 0.52 -9.65
N GLU A 97 -1.91 -0.82 -9.62
CA GLU A 97 -2.84 -1.60 -8.78
C GLU A 97 -2.67 -1.40 -7.25
N ASN A 98 -1.57 -0.79 -6.82
CA ASN A 98 -1.35 -0.40 -5.43
C ASN A 98 -1.86 1.03 -5.14
N LEU A 99 -2.12 1.84 -6.17
CA LEU A 99 -2.41 3.26 -6.07
C LEU A 99 -3.85 3.60 -6.46
N ASP A 100 -4.33 3.04 -7.57
CA ASP A 100 -5.63 3.37 -8.16
C ASP A 100 -6.78 3.17 -7.16
N PRO A 101 -6.86 2.07 -6.38
CA PRO A 101 -7.94 1.90 -5.40
C PRO A 101 -7.92 2.94 -4.29
N LEU A 102 -6.73 3.42 -3.91
CA LEU A 102 -6.59 4.45 -2.87
C LEU A 102 -7.11 5.79 -3.39
N GLU A 103 -6.81 6.13 -4.64
CA GLU A 103 -7.30 7.34 -5.32
C GLU A 103 -8.82 7.27 -5.54
N GLU A 104 -9.33 6.16 -6.08
CA GLU A 104 -10.76 5.95 -6.35
C GLU A 104 -11.61 5.98 -5.07
N ALA A 105 -11.10 5.44 -3.97
CA ALA A 105 -11.78 5.47 -2.68
C ALA A 105 -11.69 6.84 -1.97
N GLY A 106 -10.92 7.79 -2.53
CA GLY A 106 -10.60 9.04 -1.86
C GLY A 106 -9.92 8.83 -0.51
N ALA A 107 -9.09 7.77 -0.40
CA ALA A 107 -8.49 7.33 0.86
C ALA A 107 -7.20 8.10 1.22
N ILE A 108 -6.64 8.82 0.26
CA ILE A 108 -5.32 9.44 0.36
C ILE A 108 -5.40 10.79 1.09
N GLU A 109 -4.44 11.00 1.98
CA GLU A 109 -4.13 12.29 2.58
C GLU A 109 -2.69 12.67 2.25
N PHE A 110 -2.51 13.77 1.53
CA PHE A 110 -1.18 14.19 1.07
C PHE A 110 -0.43 15.00 2.13
N LEU A 111 0.78 14.57 2.42
CA LEU A 111 1.76 15.30 3.22
C LEU A 111 2.61 16.21 2.34
N GLU A 112 3.04 17.33 2.90
CA GLU A 112 3.99 18.25 2.27
C GLU A 112 5.20 18.47 3.19
N GLY A 113 6.26 17.70 2.95
CA GLY A 113 7.48 17.78 3.74
C GLY A 113 7.29 17.25 5.16
N ASP A 114 8.10 17.76 6.08
CA ASP A 114 8.08 17.34 7.48
C ASP A 114 6.83 17.89 8.19
N GLY A 115 6.14 17.03 8.93
CA GLY A 115 4.91 17.40 9.62
C GLY A 115 4.54 16.38 10.69
N GLU A 116 3.52 16.71 11.47
CA GLU A 116 2.95 15.78 12.44
C GLU A 116 1.70 15.15 11.83
N VAL A 117 1.70 13.82 11.68
CA VAL A 117 0.58 13.06 11.10
C VAL A 117 -0.48 12.77 12.15
N LEU A 118 -0.03 12.50 13.37
CA LEU A 118 -0.84 12.25 14.56
C LEU A 118 -0.13 12.84 15.77
N PRO A 119 -0.85 13.17 16.86
CA PRO A 119 -0.22 13.66 18.09
C PRO A 119 0.95 12.75 18.55
N GLY A 120 2.17 13.28 18.52
CA GLY A 120 3.41 12.58 18.85
C GLY A 120 4.06 11.78 17.71
N ILE A 121 3.51 11.80 16.49
CA ILE A 121 4.00 11.06 15.32
C ILE A 121 4.39 12.03 14.21
N ARG A 122 5.69 12.09 13.91
CA ARG A 122 6.30 12.90 12.85
C ARG A 122 6.91 12.04 11.77
#